data_AF-A0A0D6LD69-F1
#
_entry.id   AF-A0A0D6LD69-F1
#
_cell.length_a   1.000
_cell.length_b   1.000
_cell.length_c   1.000
_cell.angle_alpha   90.00
_cell.angle_beta   90.00
_cell.angle_gamma   90.00
#
_symmetry.space_group_name_H-M   'P 1'
#
loop_
_entity.id
_entity.type
_entity.pdbx_description
1 polymer ?
#
loop_
_entity_poly.entity_id
_entity_poly.type
_entity_poly.pdbx_seq_one_letter_code
_entity_poly.pdbx_strand_id
1 'polypeptide(L)'
;MRILLMNLFVFANAKVYNLLFEDLLGRYNRLVRPVADPNDTIHIEFKLKLSQIVDVHAKDQTLTANGWLIHHWYDYRLSWNPEEYGGVRHFHLPGEMIWLPDIILYNKYVGLYAWNRSLRKI
;
A
#
# COMPACT_ATOMS: atom_id res chain seq x y z
N MET A 1 13.14 12.16 34.40
CA MET A 1 14.46 11.49 34.40
C MET A 1 14.31 10.06 33.87
N ARG A 2 14.70 9.84 32.61
CA ARG A 2 15.00 8.54 31.95
C ARG A 2 15.45 8.89 30.53
N ILE A 3 16.69 9.34 30.44
CA ILE A 3 17.83 8.66 29.77
C ILE A 3 17.70 8.71 28.24
N LEU A 4 18.37 9.73 27.70
CA LEU A 4 18.94 9.79 26.37
C LEU A 4 19.76 8.51 26.12
N LEU A 5 19.25 7.63 25.27
CA LEU A 5 20.06 6.75 24.43
C LEU A 5 19.83 7.17 22.98
N MET A 6 20.33 8.35 22.65
CA MET A 6 20.51 8.79 21.27
C MET A 6 22.02 8.70 20.97
N ASN A 7 22.56 7.48 21.05
CA ASN A 7 23.93 7.20 20.66
C ASN A 7 23.93 6.51 19.28
N LEU A 8 24.32 7.28 18.27
CA LEU A 8 25.16 6.84 17.15
C LEU A 8 24.61 5.78 16.16
N PHE A 9 23.33 5.80 15.79
CA PHE A 9 22.85 5.00 14.63
C PHE A 9 22.01 5.76 13.59
N VAL A 10 21.68 7.04 13.81
CA VAL A 10 20.60 7.70 13.03
C VAL A 10 21.09 8.58 11.87
N PHE A 11 22.39 8.88 11.76
CA PHE A 11 22.88 9.71 10.63
C PHE A 11 23.32 8.92 9.38
N ALA A 12 23.46 7.59 9.48
CA ALA A 12 23.81 6.73 8.34
C ALA A 12 22.59 6.24 7.52
N ASN A 13 21.36 6.50 7.97
CA ASN A 13 20.16 5.90 7.40
C ASN A 13 19.54 6.71 6.24
N ALA A 14 19.45 8.05 6.37
CA ALA A 14 18.77 8.88 5.37
C ALA A 14 19.47 8.89 3.99
N LYS A 15 20.80 8.88 3.96
CA LYS A 15 21.57 8.83 2.71
C LYS A 15 21.34 7.49 1.99
N VAL A 16 21.42 6.39 2.73
CA VAL A 16 21.18 5.04 2.18
C VAL A 16 19.74 4.89 1.71
N TYR A 17 18.78 5.45 2.44
CA TYR A 17 17.37 5.47 2.05
C TYR A 17 17.15 6.21 0.73
N ASN A 18 17.76 7.39 0.56
CA ASN A 18 17.65 8.16 -0.68
C ASN A 18 18.34 7.46 -1.84
N LEU A 19 19.49 6.80 -1.62
CA LEU A 19 20.14 6.00 -2.66
C LEU A 19 19.25 4.85 -3.12
N LEU A 20 18.68 4.08 -2.18
CA LEU A 20 17.74 3.00 -2.50
C LEU A 20 16.49 3.52 -3.21
N PHE A 21 15.98 4.69 -2.81
CA PHE A 21 14.87 5.35 -3.48
C PHE A 21 15.17 5.62 -4.96
N GLU A 22 16.29 6.28 -5.24
CA GLU A 22 16.71 6.63 -6.61
C GLU A 22 17.00 5.38 -7.45
N ASP A 23 17.65 4.36 -6.87
CA ASP A 23 17.98 3.13 -7.58
C ASP A 23 16.73 2.33 -7.97
N LEU A 24 15.75 2.22 -7.07
CA LEU A 24 14.51 1.48 -7.34
C LEU A 24 13.55 2.27 -8.23
N LEU A 25 13.37 3.56 -7.98
CA LEU A 25 12.31 4.36 -8.62
C LEU A 25 12.78 5.18 -9.82
N GLY A 26 14.09 5.40 -10.00
CA GLY A 26 14.62 6.27 -11.07
C GLY A 26 14.22 5.84 -12.48
N ARG A 27 13.90 4.55 -12.70
CA ARG A 27 13.39 4.03 -13.99
C ARG A 27 12.08 3.26 -13.84
N TYR A 28 11.45 3.33 -12.68
CA TYR A 28 10.25 2.56 -12.42
C TYR A 28 9.05 3.17 -13.13
N ASN A 29 8.41 2.40 -14.01
CA ASN A 29 7.17 2.83 -14.67
C ASN A 29 5.95 2.23 -13.96
N ARG A 30 5.26 3.06 -13.17
CA ARG A 30 4.05 2.68 -12.43
C ARG A 30 2.85 2.32 -13.29
N LEU A 31 2.85 2.66 -14.58
CA LEU A 31 1.74 2.32 -15.49
C LEU A 31 1.85 0.89 -16.03
N VAL A 32 3.02 0.25 -15.87
CA VAL A 32 3.29 -1.07 -16.41
C VAL A 32 3.16 -2.11 -15.31
N ARG A 33 2.31 -3.12 -15.58
CA ARG A 33 2.09 -4.29 -14.73
C ARG A 33 3.42 -5.00 -14.44
N PRO A 34 3.77 -5.27 -13.16
CA PRO A 34 5.03 -5.93 -12.79
C PRO A 34 5.00 -7.43 -13.05
N VAL A 35 5.18 -7.82 -14.31
CA VAL A 35 5.40 -9.22 -14.69
C VAL A 35 6.66 -9.32 -15.55
N ALA A 36 7.40 -10.42 -15.40
CA ALA A 36 8.57 -10.69 -16.24
C ALA A 36 8.12 -11.11 -17.64
N ASP A 37 7.21 -12.09 -17.72
CA ASP A 37 6.59 -12.51 -18.96
C ASP A 37 5.16 -11.95 -19.11
N PRO A 38 4.74 -11.53 -20.31
CA PRO A 38 3.38 -11.02 -20.54
C PRO A 38 2.25 -12.02 -20.19
N ASN A 39 2.56 -13.32 -20.22
CA ASN A 39 1.61 -14.38 -19.88
C ASN A 39 1.54 -14.68 -18.38
N ASP A 40 2.41 -14.09 -17.56
CA ASP A 40 2.39 -14.31 -16.12
C ASP A 40 1.22 -13.58 -15.45
N THR A 41 0.82 -14.12 -14.30
CA THR A 41 -0.24 -13.58 -13.46
C THR A 41 0.34 -12.99 -12.20
N ILE A 42 -0.19 -11.84 -11.76
CA ILE A 42 0.10 -11.29 -10.43
C ILE A 42 -0.88 -11.90 -9.44
N HIS A 43 -0.36 -12.57 -8.43
CA HIS A 43 -1.17 -13.00 -7.30
C HIS A 43 -1.34 -11.84 -6.32
N ILE A 44 -2.60 -11.47 -6.04
CA ILE A 44 -2.94 -10.42 -5.08
C ILE A 44 -3.70 -11.07 -3.93
N GLU A 45 -3.11 -11.05 -2.75
CA GLU A 45 -3.75 -11.50 -1.53
C GLU A 45 -4.59 -10.38 -0.92
N PHE A 46 -5.83 -10.68 -0.58
CA PHE A 46 -6.73 -9.75 0.09
C PHE A 46 -7.03 -10.21 1.50
N LYS A 47 -7.01 -9.26 2.44
CA LYS A 47 -7.45 -9.45 3.82
C LYS A 47 -8.38 -8.30 4.19
N LEU A 48 -9.61 -8.63 4.56
CA LEU A 48 -10.56 -7.67 5.10
C LEU A 48 -10.56 -7.76 6.62
N LYS A 49 -10.13 -6.70 7.29
CA LYS A 49 -10.30 -6.57 8.74
C LYS A 49 -11.51 -5.71 9.01
N LEU A 50 -12.63 -6.35 9.34
CA LEU A 50 -13.85 -5.66 9.77
C LEU A 50 -13.61 -5.01 11.13
N SER A 51 -13.79 -3.69 11.21
CA SER A 51 -13.67 -2.95 12.46
C SER A 51 -15.01 -2.83 13.17
N GLN A 52 -16.07 -2.52 12.43
CA GLN A 52 -17.39 -2.32 13.00
C GLN A 52 -18.47 -2.46 11.93
N ILE A 53 -19.61 -3.05 12.30
CA ILE A 53 -20.88 -2.90 11.58
C ILE A 53 -21.57 -1.65 12.13
N VAL A 54 -21.75 -0.65 11.28
CA VAL A 54 -22.36 0.64 11.66
C VAL A 54 -23.87 0.51 11.65
N ASP A 55 -24.43 -0.06 10.59
CA ASP A 55 -25.89 -0.19 10.43
C ASP A 55 -26.27 -1.28 9.42
N VAL A 56 -27.48 -1.83 9.58
CA VAL A 56 -28.09 -2.83 8.70
C VAL A 56 -29.52 -2.38 8.36
N HIS A 57 -29.72 -1.90 7.14
CA HIS A 57 -31.06 -1.56 6.64
C HIS A 57 -31.65 -2.78 5.93
N ALA A 58 -32.39 -3.61 6.67
CA ALA A 58 -32.95 -4.85 6.15
C ALA A 58 -33.93 -4.63 4.97
N LYS A 59 -34.74 -3.57 5.04
CA LYS A 59 -35.71 -3.22 3.97
C LYS A 59 -35.00 -2.84 2.66
N ASP A 60 -33.91 -2.09 2.77
CA ASP A 60 -33.14 -1.63 1.61
C ASP A 60 -32.05 -2.63 1.21
N GLN A 61 -31.86 -3.72 1.98
CA GLN A 61 -30.83 -4.74 1.80
C GLN A 61 -29.41 -4.17 1.81
N THR A 62 -29.13 -3.21 2.71
CA THR A 62 -27.82 -2.54 2.78
C THR A 62 -27.14 -2.70 4.13
N LEU A 63 -25.81 -2.87 4.07
CA LEU A 63 -24.91 -2.95 5.21
C LEU A 63 -23.92 -1.78 5.13
N THR A 64 -23.87 -0.96 6.18
CA THR A 64 -22.83 0.05 6.36
C THR A 64 -21.81 -0.48 7.36
N ALA A 65 -20.56 -0.59 6.96
CA ALA A 65 -19.49 -1.11 7.81
C ALA A 65 -18.18 -0.33 7.62
N ASN A 66 -17.40 -0.25 8.69
CA ASN A 66 -16.04 0.27 8.68
C ASN A 66 -15.07 -0.90 8.74
N GLY A 67 -14.03 -0.87 7.90
CA GLY A 67 -13.00 -1.89 7.89
C GLY A 67 -11.76 -1.45 7.15
N TRP A 68 -10.73 -2.28 7.25
CA TRP A 68 -9.47 -2.11 6.54
C TRP A 68 -9.38 -3.18 5.48
N LEU A 69 -9.25 -2.74 4.23
CA LEU A 69 -8.83 -3.62 3.14
C LEU A 69 -7.31 -3.59 3.08
N ILE A 70 -6.70 -4.74 3.35
CA ILE A 70 -5.26 -4.93 3.25
C ILE A 70 -5.02 -5.82 2.03
N HIS A 71 -4.15 -5.39 1.14
CA HIS A 71 -3.72 -6.18 0.00
C HIS A 71 -2.21 -6.40 0.03
N HIS A 72 -1.76 -7.52 -0.50
CA HIS A 72 -0.35 -7.82 -0.68
C HIS A 72 -0.13 -8.38 -2.08
N TRP A 73 0.90 -7.88 -2.75
CA TRP A 73 1.34 -8.36 -4.05
C TRP A 73 2.87 -8.25 -4.11
N TYR A 74 3.47 -8.94 -5.08
CA TYR A 74 4.90 -8.93 -5.32
C TYR A 74 5.23 -8.16 -6.60
N ASP A 75 6.23 -7.27 -6.54
CA ASP A 75 6.82 -6.60 -7.69
C ASP A 75 8.32 -6.91 -7.71
N TYR A 76 8.75 -7.72 -8.68
CA TYR A 76 10.14 -8.16 -8.80
C TYR A 76 11.13 -6.99 -9.00
N ARG A 77 10.67 -5.86 -9.56
CA ARG A 77 11.49 -4.67 -9.84
C ARG A 77 11.83 -3.89 -8.56
N LEU A 78 11.05 -4.07 -7.50
CA LEU A 78 11.24 -3.44 -6.19
C LEU A 78 12.02 -4.34 -5.23
N SER A 79 13.01 -5.07 -5.74
CA SER A 79 13.87 -5.97 -4.98
C SER A 79 15.29 -5.41 -4.93
N TRP A 80 15.96 -5.56 -3.78
CA TRP A 80 17.34 -5.13 -3.58
C TRP A 80 18.07 -6.09 -2.64
N ASN A 81 19.41 -6.03 -2.64
CA ASN A 81 20.24 -6.75 -1.69
C ASN A 81 20.41 -5.91 -0.41
N PRO A 82 19.91 -6.34 0.77
CA PRO A 82 20.02 -5.56 2.00
C PRO A 82 21.47 -5.22 2.39
N GLU A 83 22.45 -6.06 2.03
CA GLU A 83 23.86 -5.85 2.38
C GLU A 83 24.47 -4.62 1.69
N GLU A 84 24.01 -4.29 0.48
CA GLU A 84 24.46 -3.11 -0.28
C GLU A 84 23.89 -1.80 0.29
N TYR A 85 22.76 -1.89 1.01
CA TYR A 85 22.04 -0.75 1.56
C TYR A 85 22.02 -0.78 3.10
N GLY A 86 23.15 -1.08 3.73
CA GLY A 86 23.32 -0.95 5.18
C GLY A 86 22.36 -1.82 6.02
N GLY A 87 21.92 -2.95 5.47
CA GLY A 87 21.01 -3.91 6.11
C GLY A 87 19.53 -3.53 6.03
N VAL A 88 19.14 -2.55 5.20
CA VAL A 88 17.74 -2.16 5.02
C VAL A 88 16.95 -3.32 4.40
N ARG A 89 15.94 -3.83 5.13
CA ARG A 89 15.05 -4.92 4.68
C ARG A 89 13.62 -4.48 4.40
N HIS A 90 13.25 -3.30 4.88
CA HIS A 90 11.92 -2.75 4.71
C HIS A 90 12.07 -1.31 4.22
N PHE A 91 11.29 -0.97 3.21
CA PHE A 91 11.31 0.33 2.57
C PHE A 91 9.88 0.80 2.39
N HIS A 92 9.58 2.02 2.83
CA HIS A 92 8.22 2.54 2.86
C HIS A 92 8.05 3.66 1.83
N LEU A 93 7.11 3.46 0.91
CA LEU A 93 6.83 4.41 -0.15
C LEU A 93 5.35 4.80 -0.16
N PRO A 94 5.02 6.03 -0.60
CA PRO A 94 3.67 6.34 -1.03
C PRO A 94 3.25 5.40 -2.17
N GLY A 95 2.09 4.76 -2.04
CA GLY A 95 1.60 3.83 -3.07
C GLY A 95 1.46 4.47 -4.46
N GLU A 96 1.22 5.78 -4.51
CA GLU A 96 1.08 6.58 -5.73
C GLU A 96 2.33 6.56 -6.64
N MET A 97 3.50 6.24 -6.07
CA MET A 97 4.77 6.17 -6.79
C MET A 97 5.01 4.81 -7.46
N ILE A 98 4.25 3.78 -7.08
CA ILE A 98 4.42 2.42 -7.58
C ILE A 98 3.18 1.96 -8.35
N TRP A 99 3.30 0.83 -9.06
CA TRP A 99 2.14 0.19 -9.65
C TRP A 99 1.21 -0.29 -8.53
N LEU A 100 -0.07 0.03 -8.66
CA LEU A 100 -1.12 -0.42 -7.75
C LEU A 100 -2.18 -1.16 -8.56
N PRO A 101 -2.70 -2.30 -8.07
CA PRO A 101 -3.83 -2.94 -8.70
C PRO A 101 -5.10 -2.10 -8.54
N ASP A 102 -5.88 -1.97 -9.61
CA ASP A 102 -7.18 -1.31 -9.54
C ASP A 102 -8.19 -2.21 -8.81
N ILE A 103 -8.63 -1.78 -7.63
CA ILE A 103 -9.57 -2.53 -6.78
C ILE A 103 -10.87 -1.76 -6.67
N ILE A 104 -11.97 -2.41 -7.04
CA ILE A 104 -13.31 -1.83 -7.01
C ILE A 104 -14.25 -2.67 -6.14
N LEU A 105 -15.08 -1.99 -5.36
CA LEU A 105 -16.21 -2.61 -4.68
C LEU A 105 -17.39 -2.68 -5.65
N TYR A 106 -17.67 -3.88 -6.19
CA TYR A 106 -18.75 -4.07 -7.15
C TYR A 106 -20.13 -3.86 -6.52
N ASN A 107 -20.37 -4.44 -5.34
CA ASN A 107 -21.63 -4.31 -4.62
C ASN A 107 -21.66 -3.06 -3.74
N LYS A 108 -21.45 -1.90 -4.36
CA LYS A 108 -21.47 -0.60 -3.67
C LYS A 108 -22.89 -0.05 -3.66
N TYR A 109 -23.45 0.16 -2.48
CA TYR A 109 -24.65 0.97 -2.31
C TYR A 109 -24.27 2.42 -1.97
N VAL A 110 -24.68 3.37 -2.80
CA VAL A 110 -24.58 4.80 -2.52
C VAL A 110 -26.00 5.34 -2.39
N GLY A 111 -26.46 5.51 -1.15
CA GLY A 111 -27.73 6.18 -0.90
C GLY A 111 -27.69 7.62 -1.45
N LEU A 112 -28.85 8.13 -1.88
CA LEU A 112 -29.04 9.45 -2.51
C LEU A 112 -28.57 10.67 -1.67
N TYR A 113 -28.11 10.47 -0.43
CA TYR A 113 -27.67 11.53 0.49
C TYR A 113 -26.14 11.71 0.58
N ALA A 114 -25.34 10.96 -0.18
CA ALA A 114 -23.88 10.94 -0.05
C ALA A 114 -23.12 11.87 -1.03
N TRP A 115 -23.69 13.00 -1.44
CA TRP A 115 -23.07 13.91 -2.42
C TRP A 115 -21.85 14.72 -1.90
N ASN A 116 -21.38 14.50 -0.66
CA ASN A 116 -20.34 15.37 -0.09
C ASN A 116 -19.24 14.69 0.75
N ARG A 117 -18.79 13.49 0.37
CA ARG A 117 -17.47 12.98 0.84
C ARG A 117 -16.61 12.57 -0.33
N SER A 118 -15.50 13.29 -0.49
CA SER A 118 -14.47 12.97 -1.46
C SER A 118 -13.99 11.53 -1.24
N LEU A 119 -14.16 10.72 -2.28
CA LEU A 119 -13.54 9.41 -2.36
C LEU A 119 -12.06 9.67 -2.63
N ARG A 120 -11.23 9.61 -1.59
CA ARG A 120 -9.80 9.32 -1.81
C ARG A 120 -9.76 7.90 -2.38
N LYS A 121 -9.06 7.76 -3.51
CA LYS A 121 -8.84 6.48 -4.19
C LYS A 121 -8.44 5.43 -3.15
N ILE A 122 -9.13 4.28 -3.23
CA ILE A 122 -8.69 3.02 -2.62
C ILE A 122 -7.36 2.64 -3.27
#